data_AF-A0A3M1E835-F1
#
_entry.id   AF-A0A3M1E835-F1
#
_cell.length_a   1.000
_cell.length_b   1.000
_cell.length_c   1.000
_cell.angle_alpha   90.00
_cell.angle_beta   90.00
_cell.angle_gamma   90.00
#
_symmetry.space_group_name_H-M   'P 1'
#
loop_
_entity.id
_entity.type
_entity.pdbx_description
1 polymer ?
#
loop_
_entity_poly.entity_id
_entity_poly.type
_entity_poly.pdbx_seq_one_letter_code
_entity_poly.pdbx_strand_id
1 'polypeptide(L)'
;MGKLRLTALRTRTERDRPEGVMRPPRPRPTLGFLLDRDHRRFPAAGGRACPFAAAARYRFSRIRQTKQCTPLSVGCQTPCASERRVLRPCGAFFSAVADRDADRIRCGFRHDRDTSMKLTSILTPDCVRVPLRATDKTAAITELVDLLHETGKLADRDQTLEAVLTRERTRSTGIGLGLAVPHGKSHGCKKLAMAMGKPAQPVDFDAIDGRPCELIVLLTSPIDETGPHIQALASVSRLWQTEGFRQAVAEARTSEELYRAIESFEG
;
A
#
# COMPACT_ATOMS: atom_id res chain seq x y z
N MET A 1 86.83 -12.61 16.43
CA MET A 1 87.13 -11.16 16.46
C MET A 1 86.06 -10.43 15.64
N GLY A 2 85.40 -9.41 16.20
CA GLY A 2 84.71 -8.37 15.45
C GLY A 2 83.21 -8.57 15.12
N LYS A 3 82.32 -8.28 16.09
CA LYS A 3 80.91 -7.95 15.83
C LYS A 3 80.81 -6.48 15.36
N LEU A 4 80.09 -6.19 14.27
CA LEU A 4 79.66 -4.84 13.85
C LEU A 4 78.23 -4.94 13.29
N ARG A 5 77.24 -4.66 14.14
CA ARG A 5 76.46 -3.41 14.27
C ARG A 5 75.25 -3.33 13.33
N LEU A 6 74.12 -3.74 13.91
CA LEU A 6 72.75 -3.38 13.56
C LEU A 6 72.58 -1.86 13.64
N THR A 7 71.98 -1.24 12.62
CA THR A 7 71.43 0.12 12.71
C THR A 7 69.94 0.06 12.39
N ALA A 8 69.12 0.24 13.42
CA ALA A 8 67.67 0.32 13.33
C ALA A 8 67.25 1.74 12.92
N LEU A 9 66.54 1.87 11.80
CA LEU A 9 65.82 3.09 11.43
C LEU A 9 64.44 3.05 12.08
N ARG A 10 64.25 3.91 13.09
CA ARG A 10 62.98 4.11 13.78
C ARG A 10 61.99 4.86 12.89
N THR A 11 60.76 4.40 12.97
CA THR A 11 59.53 4.95 12.40
C THR A 11 59.25 6.37 12.89
N ARG A 12 58.96 7.30 11.97
CA ARG A 12 58.34 8.59 12.28
C ARG A 12 56.83 8.40 12.31
N THR A 13 56.23 8.68 13.46
CA THR A 13 54.80 8.77 13.68
C THR A 13 54.25 10.06 13.07
N GLU A 14 53.28 9.96 12.15
CA GLU A 14 52.43 11.08 11.71
C GLU A 14 51.49 11.50 12.85
N ARG A 15 51.98 12.35 13.75
CA ARG A 15 51.16 13.28 14.54
C ARG A 15 51.76 14.65 14.34
N ASP A 16 51.28 15.35 13.32
CA ASP A 16 51.36 16.81 13.16
C ASP A 16 50.61 17.18 11.87
N ARG A 17 49.30 17.41 11.99
CA ARG A 17 48.54 18.19 11.00
C ARG A 17 47.77 19.28 11.75
N PRO A 18 47.97 20.57 11.41
CA PRO A 18 47.32 21.67 12.10
C PRO A 18 45.83 21.75 11.76
N GLU A 19 45.04 22.09 12.79
CA GLU A 19 43.59 22.23 12.76
C GLU A 19 43.14 23.28 11.75
N GLY A 20 42.33 22.84 10.79
CA GLY A 20 41.75 23.67 9.74
C GLY A 20 40.57 24.50 10.25
N VAL A 21 40.72 25.82 10.11
CA VAL A 21 39.77 26.89 10.45
C VAL A 21 38.35 26.62 9.92
N MET A 22 37.40 26.58 10.86
CA MET A 22 35.97 26.46 10.61
C MET A 22 35.41 27.77 10.02
N ARG A 23 34.93 27.74 8.77
CA ARG A 23 34.25 28.87 8.12
C ARG A 23 32.81 29.00 8.66
N PRO A 24 32.32 30.22 8.97
CA PRO A 24 30.93 30.41 9.40
C PRO A 24 29.95 30.11 8.26
N PRO A 25 28.74 29.60 8.57
CA PRO A 25 27.72 29.30 7.58
C PRO A 25 27.20 30.58 6.91
N ARG A 26 26.99 30.53 5.59
CA ARG A 26 26.37 31.64 4.84
C ARG A 26 24.91 31.80 5.26
N PRO A 27 24.39 33.03 5.44
CA PRO A 27 22.97 33.24 5.69
C PRO A 27 22.14 32.77 4.49
N ARG A 28 21.08 32.01 4.75
CA ARG A 28 20.10 31.60 3.73
C ARG A 28 19.30 32.83 3.29
N PRO A 29 18.94 32.96 1.99
CA PRO A 29 18.06 34.03 1.55
C PRO A 29 16.70 33.88 2.21
N THR A 30 16.30 34.89 2.96
CA THR A 30 14.97 35.04 3.55
C THR A 30 13.97 35.22 2.42
N LEU A 31 13.09 34.24 2.21
CA LEU A 31 11.93 34.43 1.34
C LEU A 31 11.03 35.46 2.05
N GLY A 32 11.01 36.69 1.53
CA GLY A 32 10.13 37.74 2.02
C GLY A 32 8.68 37.29 1.85
N PHE A 33 8.00 37.04 2.97
CA PHE A 33 6.54 36.93 2.99
C PHE A 33 5.97 38.34 3.05
N LEU A 34 5.30 38.76 1.98
CA LEU A 34 4.39 39.89 2.04
C LEU A 34 3.19 39.44 2.88
N LEU A 35 3.09 39.95 4.10
CA LEU A 35 1.91 39.76 4.94
C LEU A 35 0.87 40.79 4.52
N ASP A 36 -0.23 40.33 3.92
CA ASP A 36 -1.46 41.12 3.81
C ASP A 36 -2.31 40.91 5.07
N ARG A 37 -3.16 41.89 5.40
CA ARG A 37 -3.79 42.15 6.70
C ARG A 37 -4.68 41.04 7.30
N ASP A 38 -4.86 39.90 6.61
CA ASP A 38 -5.82 38.85 6.97
C ASP A 38 -5.25 37.41 7.08
N HIS A 39 -3.92 37.21 7.09
CA HIS A 39 -3.27 35.93 7.49
C HIS A 39 -3.80 34.61 6.85
N ARG A 40 -4.21 34.59 5.57
CA ARG A 40 -4.59 33.34 4.85
C ARG A 40 -3.55 32.92 3.79
N ARG A 41 -3.20 31.63 3.75
CA ARG A 41 -2.26 31.03 2.78
C ARG A 41 -3.02 30.49 1.56
N PHE A 42 -2.63 30.90 0.35
CA PHE A 42 -3.04 30.28 -0.93
C PHE A 42 -1.81 29.91 -1.76
N PRO A 43 -1.76 28.71 -2.38
CA PRO A 43 -0.68 28.35 -3.30
C PRO A 43 -0.80 29.10 -4.63
N ALA A 44 0.33 29.57 -5.16
CA ALA A 44 0.43 30.19 -6.47
C ALA A 44 0.12 29.18 -7.58
N ALA A 45 -0.94 29.43 -8.35
CA ALA A 45 -1.34 28.63 -9.50
C ALA A 45 -0.38 28.88 -10.69
N GLY A 46 0.63 28.02 -10.83
CA GLY A 46 1.41 27.87 -12.07
C GLY A 46 0.76 26.85 -13.00
N GLY A 47 -0.29 27.27 -13.72
CA GLY A 47 -0.99 26.41 -14.69
C GLY A 47 -0.27 26.36 -16.04
N ARG A 48 0.21 25.18 -16.44
CA ARG A 48 0.42 24.84 -17.85
C ARG A 48 -0.90 24.30 -18.41
N ALA A 49 -1.27 24.79 -19.59
CA ALA A 49 -2.52 24.47 -20.27
C ALA A 49 -2.65 22.97 -20.60
N CYS A 50 -3.82 22.41 -20.29
CA CYS A 50 -4.29 21.12 -20.76
C CYS A 50 -5.03 21.35 -22.10
N PRO A 51 -4.65 20.71 -23.22
CA PRO A 51 -5.21 21.04 -24.52
C PRO A 51 -6.42 20.17 -24.82
N PHE A 52 -7.56 20.37 -24.16
CA PHE A 52 -8.85 19.82 -24.62
C PHE A 52 -10.00 20.46 -23.83
N ALA A 53 -10.50 21.61 -24.28
CA ALA A 53 -11.86 22.10 -23.99
C ALA A 53 -12.10 23.43 -24.72
N ALA A 54 -12.44 23.35 -26.00
CA ALA A 54 -13.07 24.43 -26.72
C ALA A 54 -14.59 24.35 -26.57
N ALA A 55 -15.21 25.53 -26.45
CA ALA A 55 -16.62 25.83 -26.68
C ALA A 55 -17.65 25.40 -25.61
N ALA A 56 -17.93 26.32 -24.68
CA ALA A 56 -19.31 26.67 -24.32
C ALA A 56 -19.34 28.10 -23.78
N ARG A 57 -19.86 29.02 -24.59
CA ARG A 57 -20.13 30.42 -24.22
C ARG A 57 -21.40 30.46 -23.39
N TYR A 58 -21.33 30.95 -22.15
CA TYR A 58 -22.52 31.47 -21.46
C TYR A 58 -22.24 32.88 -20.93
N ARG A 59 -23.02 33.83 -21.45
CA ARG A 59 -23.06 35.24 -21.03
C ARG A 59 -23.74 35.34 -19.67
N PHE A 60 -23.08 36.01 -18.74
CA PHE A 60 -23.73 36.63 -17.59
C PHE A 60 -24.39 37.94 -18.03
N SER A 61 -25.65 38.16 -17.66
CA SER A 61 -26.16 39.52 -17.48
C SER A 61 -27.25 39.60 -16.40
N ARG A 62 -26.84 40.27 -15.32
CA ARG A 62 -27.56 41.25 -14.50
C ARG A 62 -28.69 40.79 -13.57
N ILE A 63 -28.31 40.88 -12.29
CA ILE A 63 -29.11 41.07 -11.08
C ILE A 63 -29.95 42.35 -11.13
N ARG A 64 -31.22 42.28 -10.70
CA ARG A 64 -31.92 43.24 -9.81
C ARG A 64 -32.99 42.43 -9.03
N GLN A 65 -32.88 42.31 -7.71
CA GLN A 65 -33.66 43.05 -6.69
C GLN A 65 -35.18 42.80 -6.83
N THR A 66 -35.96 42.28 -5.88
CA THR A 66 -36.00 42.41 -4.41
C THR A 66 -37.07 41.47 -3.83
N LYS A 67 -37.12 41.37 -2.48
CA LYS A 67 -38.22 40.93 -1.59
C LYS A 67 -38.24 39.43 -1.26
N GLN A 68 -37.66 39.03 -0.12
CA GLN A 68 -38.19 39.05 1.26
C GLN A 68 -38.88 37.72 1.63
N CYS A 69 -38.26 37.01 2.57
CA CYS A 69 -38.82 35.84 3.25
C CYS A 69 -39.74 36.28 4.40
N THR A 70 -40.92 35.67 4.54
CA THR A 70 -41.40 34.78 5.62
C THR A 70 -42.90 35.11 5.92
N PRO A 71 -43.59 34.37 6.81
CA PRO A 71 -44.31 33.12 6.58
C PRO A 71 -45.83 33.29 6.86
N LEU A 72 -46.56 32.17 7.02
CA LEU A 72 -47.94 32.00 7.53
C LEU A 72 -49.05 31.70 6.50
N SER A 73 -49.44 30.42 6.54
CA SER A 73 -50.80 29.90 6.70
C SER A 73 -51.85 30.03 5.58
N VAL A 74 -52.73 29.03 5.63
CA VAL A 74 -54.10 28.94 5.10
C VAL A 74 -54.24 28.33 3.69
N GLY A 75 -54.99 27.22 3.64
CA GLY A 75 -56.05 27.09 2.64
C GLY A 75 -55.82 26.08 1.53
N CYS A 76 -56.02 24.80 1.83
CA CYS A 76 -56.51 23.83 0.86
C CYS A 76 -57.89 24.26 0.36
N GLN A 77 -58.03 24.52 -0.96
CA GLN A 77 -59.31 24.49 -1.67
C GLN A 77 -59.12 23.82 -3.05
N THR A 78 -59.72 22.63 -3.12
CA THR A 78 -60.03 21.65 -4.19
C THR A 78 -60.43 22.20 -5.59
N PRO A 79 -60.54 21.37 -6.68
CA PRO A 79 -61.02 19.98 -6.68
C PRO A 79 -60.25 18.90 -7.44
N CYS A 80 -60.35 17.72 -6.83
CA CYS A 80 -60.18 16.39 -7.37
C CYS A 80 -61.49 15.92 -8.04
N ALA A 81 -61.39 15.41 -9.26
CA ALA A 81 -62.35 14.53 -9.95
C ALA A 81 -61.50 13.77 -10.99
N SER A 82 -61.49 12.45 -11.15
CA SER A 82 -62.48 11.39 -10.98
C SER A 82 -61.73 10.07 -10.69
N GLU A 83 -62.08 9.27 -9.67
CA GLU A 83 -63.00 8.10 -9.75
C GLU A 83 -62.72 7.16 -10.94
N ARG A 84 -62.39 5.86 -10.82
CA ARG A 84 -62.84 4.76 -9.92
C ARG A 84 -61.78 3.65 -9.81
N ARG A 85 -61.51 3.13 -8.59
CA ARG A 85 -61.78 1.75 -8.08
C ARG A 85 -61.62 0.63 -9.12
N VAL A 86 -60.87 -0.45 -8.86
CA VAL A 86 -61.35 -1.61 -8.10
C VAL A 86 -60.19 -2.41 -7.46
N LEU A 87 -60.32 -2.62 -6.13
CA LEU A 87 -60.00 -3.79 -5.29
C LEU A 87 -58.68 -4.58 -5.48
N ARG A 88 -57.83 -4.54 -4.42
CA ARG A 88 -56.97 -5.66 -4.00
C ARG A 88 -57.83 -6.70 -3.27
N PRO A 89 -57.48 -7.99 -3.33
CA PRO A 89 -57.62 -8.89 -2.19
C PRO A 89 -56.27 -9.09 -1.52
N CYS A 90 -56.32 -9.07 -0.20
CA CYS A 90 -55.27 -9.51 0.72
C CYS A 90 -55.36 -11.04 0.84
N GLY A 91 -54.23 -11.76 0.85
CA GLY A 91 -54.24 -13.15 1.30
C GLY A 91 -53.13 -14.05 0.74
N ALA A 92 -52.16 -14.31 1.61
CA ALA A 92 -51.46 -15.59 1.81
C ALA A 92 -50.39 -16.05 0.79
N PHE A 93 -49.20 -16.26 1.37
CA PHE A 93 -48.27 -17.38 1.13
C PHE A 93 -47.81 -17.64 -0.32
N PHE A 94 -46.54 -17.34 -0.61
CA PHE A 94 -45.53 -18.36 -0.93
C PHE A 94 -44.13 -17.73 -1.01
N SER A 95 -43.15 -18.52 -0.57
CA SER A 95 -41.70 -18.37 -0.73
C SER A 95 -41.24 -17.64 -2.00
N ALA A 96 -40.33 -16.68 -1.87
CA ALA A 96 -39.12 -16.60 -2.69
C ALA A 96 -38.26 -15.39 -2.29
N VAL A 97 -37.07 -15.68 -1.76
CA VAL A 97 -35.91 -14.81 -1.92
C VAL A 97 -35.64 -14.76 -3.43
N ALA A 98 -35.91 -13.63 -4.08
CA ALA A 98 -35.60 -13.44 -5.49
C ALA A 98 -35.10 -12.02 -5.76
N ASP A 99 -33.96 -12.00 -6.45
CA ASP A 99 -33.35 -10.93 -7.22
C ASP A 99 -32.97 -9.62 -6.53
N ARG A 100 -31.74 -9.61 -6.02
CA ARG A 100 -30.88 -8.41 -6.05
C ARG A 100 -30.15 -8.34 -7.39
N ASP A 101 -30.85 -8.03 -8.48
CA ASP A 101 -30.21 -7.72 -9.77
C ASP A 101 -31.00 -6.70 -10.61
N ALA A 102 -31.69 -5.77 -9.94
CA ALA A 102 -32.53 -4.76 -10.58
C ALA A 102 -31.93 -3.34 -10.56
N ASP A 103 -30.62 -3.18 -10.39
CA ASP A 103 -29.99 -1.84 -10.37
C ASP A 103 -28.77 -1.73 -11.29
N ARG A 104 -28.93 -2.22 -12.52
CA ARG A 104 -27.83 -2.33 -13.48
C ARG A 104 -28.10 -1.71 -14.84
N ILE A 105 -28.60 -0.47 -14.91
CA ILE A 105 -28.44 0.39 -16.10
C ILE A 105 -28.37 1.87 -15.68
N ARG A 106 -27.15 2.42 -15.48
CA ARG A 106 -26.78 3.84 -15.74
C ARG A 106 -25.33 4.19 -15.32
N CYS A 107 -24.33 3.51 -15.87
CA CYS A 107 -23.06 4.16 -16.20
C CYS A 107 -22.24 3.21 -17.06
N GLY A 108 -21.72 3.67 -18.20
CA GLY A 108 -20.90 2.90 -19.12
C GLY A 108 -19.49 2.62 -18.60
N PHE A 109 -19.35 2.20 -17.34
CA PHE A 109 -18.12 1.65 -16.80
C PHE A 109 -18.36 0.16 -16.62
N ARG A 110 -17.86 -0.64 -17.57
CA ARG A 110 -17.59 -2.05 -17.26
C ARG A 110 -16.62 -2.01 -16.09
N HIS A 111 -17.11 -2.22 -14.86
CA HIS A 111 -16.26 -2.76 -13.82
C HIS A 111 -15.80 -4.08 -14.39
N ASP A 112 -14.58 -4.07 -14.93
CA ASP A 112 -13.88 -5.28 -15.29
C ASP A 112 -13.97 -6.18 -14.05
N ARG A 113 -14.56 -7.36 -14.24
CA ARG A 113 -14.68 -8.32 -13.16
C ARG A 113 -13.26 -8.73 -12.81
N ASP A 114 -12.81 -8.28 -11.65
CA ASP A 114 -11.66 -8.79 -10.90
C ASP A 114 -10.47 -9.26 -11.77
N THR A 115 -9.62 -8.32 -12.18
CA THR A 115 -8.26 -8.63 -12.67
C THR A 115 -7.34 -8.94 -11.48
N SER A 116 -7.72 -9.91 -10.65
CA SER A 116 -6.90 -10.40 -9.55
C SER A 116 -5.68 -11.13 -10.13
N MET A 117 -4.49 -10.62 -9.83
CA MET A 117 -3.24 -11.32 -10.12
C MET A 117 -3.23 -12.64 -9.34
N LYS A 118 -2.91 -13.74 -10.03
CA LYS A 118 -2.62 -15.03 -9.38
C LYS A 118 -1.28 -14.98 -8.65
N LEU A 119 -1.26 -15.30 -7.37
CA LEU A 119 -0.04 -15.24 -6.57
C LEU A 119 0.92 -16.37 -6.93
N THR A 120 0.41 -17.54 -7.33
CA THR A 120 1.22 -18.65 -7.85
C THR A 120 2.00 -18.31 -9.12
N SER A 121 1.66 -17.21 -9.82
CA SER A 121 2.45 -16.75 -10.97
C SER A 121 3.77 -16.07 -10.57
N ILE A 122 3.88 -15.61 -9.32
CA ILE A 122 5.06 -14.90 -8.78
C ILE A 122 5.68 -15.59 -7.56
N LEU A 123 5.01 -16.58 -6.99
CA LEU A 123 5.48 -17.41 -5.89
C LEU A 123 5.77 -18.83 -6.40
N THR A 124 6.95 -19.35 -6.09
CA THR A 124 7.32 -20.75 -6.32
C THR A 124 7.44 -21.49 -5.00
N PRO A 125 7.29 -22.82 -4.95
CA PRO A 125 7.44 -23.61 -3.72
C PRO A 125 8.77 -23.35 -2.99
N ASP A 126 9.86 -23.17 -3.74
CA ASP A 126 11.19 -22.88 -3.19
C ASP A 126 11.28 -21.51 -2.50
N CYS A 127 10.32 -20.61 -2.74
CA CYS A 127 10.20 -19.30 -2.09
C CYS A 127 9.28 -19.34 -0.86
N VAL A 128 8.94 -20.53 -0.36
CA VAL A 128 8.14 -20.73 0.84
C VAL A 128 8.97 -21.38 1.94
N ARG A 129 8.92 -20.83 3.16
CA ARG A 129 9.64 -21.35 4.33
C ARG A 129 8.71 -21.60 5.51
N VAL A 130 8.66 -22.85 5.96
CA VAL A 130 7.96 -23.26 7.18
C VAL A 130 8.82 -24.26 7.97
N PRO A 131 9.12 -24.00 9.26
CA PRO A 131 9.01 -22.71 9.92
C PRO A 131 10.10 -21.73 9.47
N LEU A 132 9.86 -20.41 9.57
CA LEU A 132 10.94 -19.43 9.62
C LEU A 132 11.76 -19.62 10.89
N ARG A 133 13.08 -19.39 10.80
CA ARG A 133 14.00 -19.43 11.93
C ARG A 133 14.01 -18.11 12.70
N ALA A 134 13.69 -17.01 12.03
CA ALA A 134 13.65 -15.68 12.59
C ALA A 134 12.64 -15.56 13.76
N THR A 135 13.07 -14.86 14.80
CA THR A 135 12.26 -14.57 16.00
C THR A 135 11.85 -13.10 16.12
N ASP A 136 12.37 -12.24 15.24
CA ASP A 136 12.08 -10.80 15.22
C ASP A 136 11.82 -10.32 13.79
N LYS A 137 11.23 -9.12 13.71
CA LYS A 137 10.84 -8.45 12.47
C LYS A 137 11.98 -8.35 11.45
N THR A 138 13.16 -7.89 11.87
CA THR A 138 14.28 -7.63 10.95
C THR A 138 14.89 -8.95 10.48
N ALA A 139 15.04 -9.93 11.36
CA ALA A 139 15.48 -11.27 11.02
C ALA A 139 14.52 -11.93 10.03
N ALA A 140 13.20 -11.77 10.19
CA ALA A 140 12.23 -12.40 9.31
C ALA A 140 12.24 -11.79 7.90
N ILE A 141 12.38 -10.47 7.79
CA ILE A 141 12.58 -9.79 6.51
C ILE A 141 13.88 -10.28 5.85
N THR A 142 14.96 -10.34 6.62
CA THR A 142 16.28 -10.79 6.15
C THR A 142 16.21 -12.21 5.60
N GLU A 143 15.64 -13.16 6.35
CA GLU A 143 15.51 -14.56 5.95
C GLU A 143 14.69 -14.74 4.65
N LEU A 144 13.62 -13.96 4.47
CA LEU A 144 12.82 -14.00 3.25
C LEU A 144 13.52 -13.36 2.05
N VAL A 145 14.31 -12.30 2.25
CA VAL A 145 15.15 -11.72 1.19
C VAL A 145 16.26 -12.71 0.79
N ASP A 146 16.88 -13.37 1.76
CA ASP A 146 17.89 -14.41 1.52
C ASP A 146 17.30 -15.56 0.69
N LEU A 147 16.10 -16.02 1.04
CA LEU A 147 15.39 -17.04 0.29
C LEU A 147 15.15 -16.65 -1.19
N LEU A 148 14.76 -15.40 -1.45
CA LEU A 148 14.61 -14.90 -2.81
C LEU A 148 15.94 -14.81 -3.56
N HIS A 149 17.04 -14.52 -2.85
CA HIS A 149 18.36 -14.47 -3.46
C HIS A 149 18.87 -15.88 -3.80
N GLU A 150 18.75 -16.83 -2.86
CA GLU A 150 19.13 -18.24 -3.02
C GLU A 150 18.40 -18.90 -4.21
N THR A 151 17.14 -18.54 -4.43
CA THR A 151 16.32 -19.02 -5.56
C THR A 151 16.53 -18.24 -6.86
N GLY A 152 17.50 -17.32 -6.90
CA GLY A 152 17.87 -16.57 -8.10
C GLY A 152 16.85 -15.52 -8.55
N LYS A 153 15.91 -15.12 -7.67
CA LYS A 153 14.91 -14.08 -7.98
C LYS A 153 15.47 -12.67 -7.84
N LEU A 154 16.54 -12.50 -7.06
CA LEU A 154 17.22 -11.22 -6.83
C LEU A 154 18.58 -11.17 -7.53
N ALA A 155 18.83 -10.05 -8.21
CA ALA A 155 20.13 -9.70 -8.76
C ALA A 155 21.06 -9.10 -7.70
N ASP A 156 20.52 -8.34 -6.74
CA ASP A 156 21.25 -7.73 -5.63
C ASP A 156 20.43 -7.90 -4.34
N ARG A 157 20.96 -8.74 -3.46
CA ARG A 157 20.38 -9.10 -2.17
C ARG A 157 20.36 -7.90 -1.21
N ASP A 158 21.48 -7.21 -1.06
CA ASP A 158 21.64 -6.16 -0.04
C ASP A 158 20.85 -4.90 -0.42
N GLN A 159 20.86 -4.54 -1.70
CA GLN A 159 20.03 -3.45 -2.18
C GLN A 159 18.53 -3.72 -1.98
N THR A 160 18.10 -4.96 -2.19
CA THR A 160 16.70 -5.36 -1.97
C THR A 160 16.34 -5.33 -0.49
N LEU A 161 17.21 -5.85 0.38
CA LEU A 161 17.00 -5.81 1.83
C LEU A 161 16.85 -4.37 2.32
N GLU A 162 17.77 -3.48 1.93
CA GLU A 162 17.73 -2.09 2.38
C GLU A 162 16.47 -1.37 1.89
N ALA A 163 16.00 -1.65 0.66
CA ALA A 163 14.76 -1.09 0.15
C ALA A 163 13.54 -1.51 0.98
N VAL A 164 13.43 -2.80 1.34
CA VAL A 164 12.34 -3.32 2.17
C VAL A 164 12.42 -2.77 3.59
N LEU A 165 13.59 -2.76 4.21
CA LEU A 165 13.78 -2.23 5.57
C LEU A 165 13.54 -0.72 5.65
N THR A 166 13.92 0.04 4.62
CA THR A 166 13.63 1.48 4.55
C THR A 166 12.12 1.73 4.49
N ARG A 167 11.39 0.93 3.71
CA ARG A 167 9.93 1.01 3.64
C ARG A 167 9.27 0.64 4.98
N GLU A 168 9.76 -0.41 5.64
CA GLU A 168 9.28 -0.85 6.96
C GLU A 168 9.50 0.24 8.04
N ARG A 169 10.68 0.88 8.04
CA ARG A 169 11.02 1.98 8.98
C ARG A 169 10.14 3.22 8.83
N THR A 170 9.54 3.44 7.65
CA THR A 170 8.60 4.56 7.44
C THR A 170 7.30 4.32 8.20
N ARG A 171 6.79 3.08 8.13
CA ARG A 171 5.61 2.61 8.85
C ARG A 171 5.58 1.09 8.74
N SER A 172 5.26 0.45 9.85
CA SER A 172 5.02 -0.99 9.92
C SER A 172 4.18 -1.51 8.76
N THR A 173 4.59 -2.65 8.21
CA THR A 173 3.83 -3.42 7.22
C THR A 173 3.03 -4.57 7.83
N GLY A 174 2.96 -4.64 9.16
CA GLY A 174 1.99 -5.45 9.88
C GLY A 174 0.58 -4.87 9.70
N ILE A 175 -0.22 -5.48 8.84
CA ILE A 175 -1.56 -4.96 8.49
C ILE A 175 -2.66 -5.44 9.45
N GLY A 176 -2.30 -6.30 10.40
CA GLY A 176 -3.21 -6.90 11.38
C GLY A 176 -3.73 -8.26 10.96
N LEU A 177 -4.60 -8.85 11.79
CA LEU A 177 -5.12 -10.21 11.60
C LEU A 177 -4.02 -11.28 11.46
N GLY A 178 -2.85 -11.07 12.07
CA GLY A 178 -1.74 -12.02 11.98
C GLY A 178 -0.94 -11.96 10.67
N LEU A 179 -1.11 -10.93 9.82
CA LEU A 179 -0.37 -10.79 8.56
C LEU A 179 0.56 -9.58 8.56
N ALA A 180 1.80 -9.81 8.12
CA ALA A 180 2.73 -8.77 7.69
C ALA A 180 3.04 -8.91 6.20
N VAL A 181 3.12 -7.77 5.50
CA VAL A 181 3.48 -7.75 4.06
C VAL A 181 4.67 -6.82 3.81
N PRO A 182 5.89 -7.17 4.27
CA PRO A 182 7.10 -6.39 3.99
C PRO A 182 7.29 -6.25 2.48
N HIS A 183 7.44 -5.02 2.00
CA HIS A 183 7.57 -4.79 0.57
C HIS A 183 8.54 -3.66 0.25
N GLY A 184 9.13 -3.71 -0.93
CA GLY A 184 10.07 -2.71 -1.41
C GLY A 184 10.12 -2.68 -2.93
N LYS A 185 10.55 -1.54 -3.48
CA LYS A 185 10.95 -1.47 -4.89
C LYS A 185 12.45 -1.28 -4.94
N SER A 186 13.13 -2.06 -5.78
CA SER A 186 14.59 -2.11 -5.82
C SER A 186 15.09 -2.33 -7.24
N HIS A 187 16.27 -1.80 -7.55
CA HIS A 187 17.02 -2.21 -8.76
C HIS A 187 17.62 -3.62 -8.61
N GLY A 188 17.61 -4.17 -7.40
CA GLY A 188 18.15 -5.49 -7.06
C GLY A 188 17.23 -6.65 -7.47
N CYS A 189 16.10 -6.38 -8.09
CA CYS A 189 15.23 -7.38 -8.71
C CYS A 189 14.87 -6.95 -10.14
N LYS A 190 14.80 -7.93 -11.05
CA LYS A 190 14.48 -7.69 -12.48
C LYS A 190 13.01 -7.85 -12.82
N LYS A 191 12.24 -8.47 -11.93
CA LYS A 191 10.80 -8.76 -12.05
C LYS A 191 10.19 -8.75 -10.65
N LEU A 192 8.89 -8.59 -10.56
CA LEU A 192 8.12 -8.86 -9.34
C LEU A 192 8.44 -10.26 -8.79
N ALA A 193 8.81 -10.31 -7.51
CA ALA A 193 9.16 -11.53 -6.78
C ALA A 193 8.45 -11.56 -5.43
N MET A 194 8.07 -12.76 -5.00
CA MET A 194 7.35 -13.00 -3.76
C MET A 194 7.99 -14.16 -2.99
N ALA A 195 8.13 -13.99 -1.68
CA ALA A 195 8.45 -15.06 -0.76
C ALA A 195 7.44 -15.08 0.39
N MET A 196 7.24 -16.25 0.98
CA MET A 196 6.31 -16.43 2.08
C MET A 196 6.96 -17.23 3.20
N GLY A 197 6.68 -16.84 4.44
CA GLY A 197 7.15 -17.57 5.60
C GLY A 197 6.14 -17.59 6.73
N LYS A 198 6.03 -18.76 7.35
CA LYS A 198 5.30 -18.95 8.60
C LYS A 198 6.32 -19.19 9.71
N PRO A 199 6.47 -18.29 10.69
CA PRO A 199 7.41 -18.50 11.79
C PRO A 199 6.92 -19.60 12.75
N ALA A 200 7.86 -20.22 13.47
CA ALA A 200 7.52 -21.24 14.48
C ALA A 200 6.67 -20.68 15.62
N GLN A 201 6.88 -19.40 15.95
CA GLN A 201 6.05 -18.62 16.87
C GLN A 201 5.69 -17.29 16.19
N PRO A 202 4.50 -16.74 16.41
CA PRO A 202 4.11 -15.45 15.83
C PRO A 202 5.14 -14.36 16.16
N VAL A 203 5.57 -13.59 15.16
CA VAL A 203 6.60 -12.55 15.29
C VAL A 203 5.95 -11.20 15.49
N ASP A 204 6.39 -10.43 16.49
CA ASP A 204 5.92 -9.06 16.65
C ASP A 204 6.39 -8.21 15.45
N PHE A 205 5.40 -7.68 14.73
CA PHE A 205 5.61 -6.88 13.54
C PHE A 205 5.12 -5.44 13.73
N ASP A 206 4.90 -4.97 14.96
CA ASP A 206 4.24 -3.68 15.24
C ASP A 206 2.95 -3.54 14.41
N ALA A 207 2.13 -4.59 14.38
CA ALA A 207 0.94 -4.61 13.55
C ALA A 207 -0.07 -3.55 14.03
N ILE A 208 -0.93 -3.06 13.12
CA ILE A 208 -1.89 -2.01 13.44
C ILE A 208 -2.87 -2.37 14.57
N ASP A 209 -3.13 -3.66 14.77
CA ASP A 209 -3.99 -4.20 15.82
C ASP A 209 -3.21 -4.68 17.06
N GLY A 210 -1.90 -4.47 17.10
CA GLY A 210 -1.02 -4.86 18.20
C GLY A 210 -0.82 -6.37 18.35
N ARG A 211 -1.27 -7.19 17.40
CA ARG A 211 -1.08 -8.65 17.45
C ARG A 211 0.17 -9.07 16.67
N PRO A 212 0.88 -10.12 17.12
CA PRO A 212 1.99 -10.67 16.36
C PRO A 212 1.51 -11.33 15.05
N CYS A 213 2.41 -11.42 14.08
CA CYS A 213 2.12 -11.97 12.76
C CYS A 213 2.47 -13.45 12.67
N GLU A 214 1.50 -14.24 12.22
CA GLU A 214 1.57 -15.68 11.93
C GLU A 214 1.98 -15.96 10.48
N LEU A 215 1.76 -15.01 9.59
CA LEU A 215 2.19 -15.09 8.20
C LEU A 215 2.93 -13.83 7.79
N ILE A 216 4.06 -14.02 7.12
CA ILE A 216 4.88 -12.94 6.58
C ILE A 216 5.03 -13.17 5.08
N VAL A 217 4.60 -12.19 4.30
CA VAL A 217 4.62 -12.25 2.83
C VAL A 217 5.49 -11.13 2.31
N LEU A 218 6.68 -11.46 1.82
CA LEU A 218 7.61 -10.49 1.28
C LEU A 218 7.36 -10.28 -0.21
N LEU A 219 7.28 -9.02 -0.64
CA LEU A 219 7.12 -8.62 -2.04
C LEU A 219 8.20 -7.62 -2.46
N THR A 220 8.87 -7.87 -3.58
CA THR A 220 9.80 -6.91 -4.17
C THR A 220 9.62 -6.82 -5.67
N SER A 221 9.80 -5.62 -6.23
CA SER A 221 9.69 -5.40 -7.66
C SER A 221 10.69 -4.35 -8.16
N PRO A 222 10.98 -4.33 -9.47
CA PRO A 222 11.61 -3.19 -10.12
C PRO A 222 10.88 -1.87 -9.81
N ILE A 223 11.60 -0.75 -9.93
CA ILE A 223 11.06 0.59 -9.63
C ILE A 223 9.92 0.97 -10.59
N ASP A 224 9.99 0.49 -11.83
CA ASP A 224 9.03 0.72 -12.91
C ASP A 224 7.78 -0.18 -12.85
N GLU A 225 7.83 -1.33 -12.17
CA GLU A 225 6.69 -2.26 -12.05
C GLU A 225 5.69 -1.89 -10.93
N THR A 226 5.18 -0.65 -10.93
CA THR A 226 4.25 -0.21 -9.86
C THR A 226 2.88 -0.87 -9.93
N GLY A 227 2.32 -1.08 -11.12
CA GLY A 227 1.00 -1.71 -11.29
C GLY A 227 0.95 -3.15 -10.76
N PRO A 228 1.81 -4.06 -11.28
CA PRO A 228 1.92 -5.43 -10.79
C PRO A 228 2.18 -5.51 -9.28
N HIS A 229 3.03 -4.64 -8.74
CA HIS A 229 3.33 -4.58 -7.30
C HIS A 229 2.07 -4.30 -6.45
N ILE A 230 1.27 -3.31 -6.84
CA ILE A 230 0.02 -2.97 -6.12
C ILE A 230 -1.01 -4.09 -6.28
N GLN A 231 -1.10 -4.70 -7.46
CA GLN A 231 -2.00 -5.84 -7.70
C GLN A 231 -1.65 -7.03 -6.79
N ALA A 232 -0.36 -7.37 -6.65
CA ALA A 232 0.08 -8.43 -5.75
C ALA A 232 -0.27 -8.13 -4.28
N LEU A 233 0.01 -6.92 -3.80
CA LEU A 233 -0.38 -6.50 -2.45
C LEU A 233 -1.89 -6.64 -2.21
N ALA A 234 -2.70 -6.24 -3.19
CA ALA A 234 -4.14 -6.35 -3.12
C ALA A 234 -4.61 -7.82 -3.13
N SER A 235 -3.99 -8.68 -3.96
CA SER A 235 -4.27 -10.11 -4.00
C SER A 235 -3.92 -10.81 -2.68
N VAL A 236 -2.75 -10.51 -2.09
CA VAL A 236 -2.36 -11.04 -0.76
C VAL A 236 -3.37 -10.62 0.31
N SER A 237 -3.73 -9.34 0.34
CA SER A 237 -4.70 -8.82 1.32
C SER A 237 -6.06 -9.48 1.17
N ARG A 238 -6.59 -9.61 -0.06
CA ARG A 238 -7.88 -10.30 -0.32
C ARG A 238 -7.84 -11.76 0.10
N LEU A 239 -6.79 -12.50 -0.30
CA LEU A 239 -6.63 -13.90 0.06
C LEU A 239 -6.58 -14.08 1.59
N TRP A 240 -5.88 -13.19 2.30
CA TRP A 240 -5.82 -13.22 3.75
C TRP A 240 -7.15 -12.94 4.44
N GLN A 241 -8.09 -12.23 3.81
CA GLN A 241 -9.43 -12.02 4.36
C GLN A 241 -10.26 -13.31 4.41
N THR A 242 -9.93 -14.31 3.60
CA THR A 242 -10.60 -15.61 3.58
C THR A 242 -10.26 -16.40 4.85
N GLU A 243 -11.28 -16.66 5.68
CA GLU A 243 -11.13 -17.42 6.93
C GLU A 243 -10.54 -18.82 6.70
N GLY A 244 -11.02 -19.53 5.66
CA GLY A 244 -10.49 -20.85 5.30
C GLY A 244 -9.00 -20.84 4.95
N PHE A 245 -8.50 -19.75 4.34
CA PHE A 245 -7.07 -19.61 4.05
C PHE A 245 -6.27 -19.41 5.35
N ARG A 246 -6.74 -18.56 6.27
CA ARG A 246 -6.08 -18.37 7.58
C ARG A 246 -6.00 -19.68 8.37
N GLN A 247 -7.07 -20.47 8.37
CA GLN A 247 -7.09 -21.79 9.01
C GLN A 247 -6.08 -22.75 8.37
N ALA A 248 -6.06 -22.83 7.04
CA ALA A 248 -5.08 -23.65 6.31
C ALA A 248 -3.63 -23.23 6.61
N VAL A 249 -3.37 -21.92 6.70
CA VAL A 249 -2.06 -21.38 7.08
C VAL A 249 -1.70 -21.76 8.52
N ALA A 250 -2.63 -21.66 9.47
CA ALA A 250 -2.43 -22.05 10.86
C ALA A 250 -2.10 -23.55 11.00
N GLU A 251 -2.69 -24.41 10.16
CA GLU A 251 -2.48 -25.86 10.17
C GLU A 251 -1.22 -26.31 9.41
N ALA A 252 -0.77 -25.55 8.40
CA ALA A 252 0.37 -25.91 7.56
C ALA A 252 1.67 -26.10 8.39
N ARG A 253 2.31 -27.26 8.26
CA ARG A 253 3.55 -27.64 8.94
C ARG A 253 4.75 -27.69 8.01
N THR A 254 4.52 -27.65 6.71
CA THR A 254 5.55 -27.72 5.67
C THR A 254 5.42 -26.59 4.64
N SER A 255 6.50 -26.27 3.92
CA SER A 255 6.47 -25.28 2.85
C SER A 255 5.49 -25.67 1.74
N GLU A 256 5.39 -26.96 1.44
CA GLU A 256 4.50 -27.52 0.42
C GLU A 256 3.03 -27.37 0.81
N GLU A 257 2.67 -27.63 2.07
CA GLU A 257 1.31 -27.43 2.57
C GLU A 257 0.90 -25.96 2.51
N LEU A 258 1.79 -25.05 2.92
CA LEU A 258 1.53 -23.62 2.85
C LEU A 258 1.39 -23.12 1.40
N TYR A 259 2.23 -23.61 0.49
CA TYR A 259 2.10 -23.30 -0.93
C TYR A 259 0.77 -23.80 -1.51
N ARG A 260 0.38 -25.05 -1.20
CA ARG A 260 -0.91 -25.63 -1.64
C ARG A 260 -2.11 -24.90 -1.09
N ALA A 261 -2.02 -24.36 0.13
CA ALA A 261 -3.07 -23.53 0.69
C ALA A 261 -3.33 -22.30 -0.20
N ILE A 262 -2.29 -21.61 -0.67
CA ILE A 262 -2.47 -20.48 -1.59
C ILE A 262 -3.15 -20.96 -2.87
N GLU A 263 -2.60 -21.99 -3.51
CA GLU A 263 -3.13 -22.56 -4.75
C GLU A 263 -4.61 -22.94 -4.65
N SER A 264 -5.04 -23.47 -3.50
CA SER A 264 -6.42 -23.90 -3.26
C SER A 264 -7.40 -22.74 -3.05
N PHE A 265 -6.91 -21.60 -2.53
CA PHE A 265 -7.74 -20.45 -2.18
C PHE A 265 -7.56 -19.25 -3.12
N GLU A 266 -6.62 -19.29 -4.08
CA GLU A 266 -6.48 -18.27 -5.13
C GLU A 266 -7.51 -18.49 -6.26
N GLY A 267 -8.69 -17.91 -6.11
CA GLY A 267 -9.79 -17.93 -7.10
C GLY A 267 -10.91 -17.01 -6.70
#